data_AF-A0AAN8FBA6-F1
#
_entry.id   AF-A0AAN8FBA6-F1
#
_cell.length_a   1.000
_cell.length_b   1.000
_cell.length_c   1.000
_cell.angle_alpha   90.00
_cell.angle_beta   90.00
_cell.angle_gamma   90.00
#
_symmetry.space_group_name_H-M   'P 1'
#
loop_
_entity.id
_entity.type
_entity.pdbx_description
1 polymer ?
#
loop_
_entity_poly.entity_id
_entity_poly.type
_entity_poly.pdbx_seq_one_letter_code
_entity_poly.pdbx_strand_id
1 'polypeptide(L)'
;MRKELKAHLLRILKHPSSLPLHLRITTLLTDLGASQSEINRSMPANIAELRRKASKRQTAVEEPAAKKKAKKDDASGVPLDDDDYGDDEPGATDGGAPIPDSAHQSAIDITAEFIYERLNPKLVANLVLISLVTLPDEMPAAFASSFTQIATAGTEQHRRHLARSMATQATAQELGPGAEQMRKEKLAKFMERQSARKDGAFIPPTPAVHIGGHQGPKPPLVPLGALPGPAPIPAVPKVKQQFNIFTDTRELSREEAESLFENCFHAIMKAERRVRQGGTMSMHHVVLVRIATRFYPLPEKLHNELIEFIVDATQHRHRTDLALLWVTELYSQYQGFTVCFNHDYMATYGQAPKSVLFEKFDSTLCSLLQKLLDKGQHKEALFHKLLLDCPLVTTNALNILEKACLDKVYGAFGITTLRELLLTRNRQRSELVDMLFKLSFYDCPEVKQLCVDTLKELCSLKYMHHLIDLRL
;
A
#
# COMPACT_ATOMS: atom_id res chain seq x y z
N MET A 1 2.84 -2.07 -23.24
CA MET A 1 2.68 -1.45 -21.92
C MET A 1 2.42 0.07 -21.99
N ARG A 2 3.35 0.92 -22.45
CA ARG A 2 3.16 2.40 -22.47
C ARG A 2 1.90 2.88 -23.20
N LYS A 3 1.63 2.34 -24.41
CA LYS A 3 0.42 2.65 -25.20
C LYS A 3 -0.87 2.24 -24.49
N GLU A 4 -0.89 1.07 -23.82
CA GLU A 4 -2.05 0.62 -23.06
C GLU A 4 -2.25 1.43 -21.78
N LEU A 5 -1.18 1.80 -21.07
CA LEU A 5 -1.27 2.65 -19.89
C LEU A 5 -1.80 4.04 -20.24
N LYS A 6 -1.32 4.65 -21.34
CA LYS A 6 -1.87 5.90 -21.91
C LYS A 6 -3.37 5.75 -22.21
N ALA A 7 -3.76 4.66 -22.89
CA ALA A 7 -5.16 4.40 -23.21
C ALA A 7 -6.05 4.24 -21.96
N HIS A 8 -5.59 3.52 -20.94
CA HIS A 8 -6.33 3.35 -19.69
C HIS A 8 -6.45 4.65 -18.90
N LEU A 9 -5.38 5.45 -18.80
CA LEU A 9 -5.40 6.74 -18.13
C LEU A 9 -6.31 7.76 -18.84
N LEU A 10 -6.32 7.80 -20.18
CA LEU A 10 -7.26 8.60 -20.95
C LEU A 10 -8.72 8.20 -20.69
N ARG A 11 -8.99 6.91 -20.49
CA ARG A 11 -10.33 6.43 -20.13
C ARG A 11 -10.71 6.75 -18.69
N ILE A 12 -9.78 6.65 -17.74
CA ILE A 12 -10.01 7.03 -16.33
C ILE A 12 -10.32 8.54 -16.22
N LEU A 13 -9.70 9.37 -17.08
CA LEU A 13 -9.95 10.81 -17.13
C LEU A 13 -11.42 11.15 -17.46
N LYS A 14 -12.13 10.29 -18.20
CA LYS A 14 -13.55 10.44 -18.54
C LYS A 14 -14.49 10.22 -17.36
N HIS A 15 -14.04 9.56 -16.30
CA HIS A 15 -14.90 9.21 -15.18
C HIS A 15 -15.08 10.40 -14.20
N PRO A 16 -16.29 10.75 -13.77
CA PRO A 16 -16.51 11.89 -12.86
C PRO A 16 -15.76 11.73 -11.52
N SER A 17 -15.62 10.50 -11.00
CA SER A 17 -14.88 10.26 -9.75
C SER A 17 -13.36 10.50 -9.84
N SER A 18 -12.78 10.66 -11.04
CA SER A 18 -11.35 10.96 -11.19
C SER A 18 -11.01 12.44 -11.07
N LEU A 19 -12.01 13.32 -10.91
CA LEU A 19 -11.86 14.78 -10.76
C LEU A 19 -10.73 15.23 -9.81
N PRO A 20 -10.59 14.68 -8.59
CA PRO A 20 -9.52 15.09 -7.67
C PRO A 20 -8.12 14.70 -8.17
N LEU A 21 -8.05 13.69 -9.05
CA LEU A 21 -6.82 13.12 -9.59
C LEU A 21 -6.50 13.66 -10.99
N HIS A 22 -7.38 14.46 -11.60
CA HIS A 22 -7.23 14.95 -12.97
C HIS A 22 -5.89 15.63 -13.22
N LEU A 23 -5.39 16.44 -12.29
CA LEU A 23 -4.09 17.10 -12.44
C LEU A 23 -2.95 16.07 -12.54
N ARG A 24 -2.94 15.07 -11.66
CA ARG A 24 -1.92 14.00 -11.64
C ARG A 24 -2.02 13.08 -12.85
N ILE A 25 -3.24 12.72 -13.25
CA ILE A 25 -3.49 11.91 -14.44
C ILE A 25 -3.06 12.67 -15.70
N THR A 26 -3.31 13.98 -15.76
CA THR A 26 -2.88 14.85 -16.87
C THR A 26 -1.35 14.89 -16.99
N THR A 27 -0.63 15.10 -15.89
CA THR A 27 0.84 15.06 -15.89
C THR A 27 1.38 13.71 -16.36
N LEU A 28 0.83 12.60 -15.84
CA LEU A 28 1.21 11.25 -16.28
C LEU A 28 0.90 11.00 -17.76
N LEU A 29 -0.22 11.53 -18.26
CA LEU A 29 -0.59 11.42 -19.67
C LEU A 29 0.38 12.21 -20.55
N THR A 30 0.77 13.42 -20.16
CA THR A 30 1.80 14.21 -20.84
C THR A 30 3.15 13.46 -20.86
N ASP A 31 3.57 12.87 -19.73
CA ASP A 31 4.79 12.07 -19.64
C ASP A 31 4.74 10.79 -20.49
N LEU A 32 3.53 10.28 -20.78
CA LEU A 32 3.28 9.15 -21.67
C LEU A 32 3.14 9.57 -23.14
N GLY A 33 3.28 10.85 -23.46
CA GLY A 33 3.17 11.39 -24.82
C GLY A 33 1.73 11.56 -25.30
N ALA A 34 0.79 11.84 -24.39
CA ALA A 34 -0.56 12.28 -24.76
C ALA A 34 -0.54 13.77 -25.13
N SER A 35 -1.17 14.11 -26.25
CA SER A 35 -1.30 15.49 -26.67
C SER A 35 -2.34 16.22 -25.80
N GLN A 36 -2.22 17.55 -25.71
CA GLN A 36 -3.19 18.33 -24.95
C GLN A 36 -4.62 18.21 -25.52
N SER A 37 -4.76 17.97 -26.82
CA SER A 37 -6.04 17.74 -27.49
C SER A 37 -6.64 16.36 -27.13
N GLU A 38 -5.83 15.30 -27.05
CA GLU A 38 -6.26 13.97 -26.61
C GLU A 38 -6.76 13.97 -25.16
N ILE A 39 -6.05 14.71 -24.29
CA ILE A 39 -6.40 14.89 -22.88
C ILE A 39 -7.72 15.67 -22.78
N ASN A 40 -7.82 16.82 -23.45
CA ASN A 40 -9.02 17.68 -23.40
C ASN A 40 -10.27 16.96 -23.94
N ARG A 41 -10.14 16.15 -25.01
CA ARG A 41 -11.23 15.34 -25.57
C ARG A 41 -11.68 14.21 -24.63
N SER A 42 -10.79 13.78 -23.74
CA SER A 42 -11.06 12.74 -22.75
C SER A 42 -11.54 13.31 -21.41
N MET A 43 -11.70 14.63 -21.29
CA MET A 43 -12.34 15.27 -20.14
C MET A 43 -13.87 15.22 -20.26
N PRO A 44 -14.61 15.07 -19.14
CA PRO A 44 -16.07 15.15 -19.16
C PRO A 44 -16.55 16.49 -19.73
N ALA A 45 -17.55 16.50 -20.61
CA ALA A 45 -18.07 17.72 -21.24
C ALA A 45 -18.59 18.77 -20.23
N ASN A 46 -18.98 18.32 -19.03
CA ASN A 46 -19.42 19.13 -17.90
C ASN A 46 -18.29 19.47 -16.90
N ILE A 47 -17.02 19.37 -17.30
CA ILE A 47 -15.85 19.63 -16.44
C ILE A 47 -15.91 21.00 -15.76
N ALA A 48 -16.38 22.04 -16.46
CA ALA A 48 -16.51 23.38 -15.91
C ALA A 48 -17.57 23.44 -14.80
N GLU A 49 -18.68 22.74 -14.96
CA GLU A 49 -19.75 22.67 -13.96
C GLU A 49 -19.35 21.79 -12.76
N LEU A 50 -18.65 20.68 -13.01
CA LEU A 50 -18.10 19.79 -11.99
C LEU A 50 -17.02 20.48 -11.15
N ARG A 51 -16.10 21.21 -11.78
CA ARG A 51 -15.10 22.05 -11.09
C ARG A 51 -15.76 23.20 -10.36
N ARG A 52 -16.80 23.82 -10.93
CA ARG A 52 -17.56 24.90 -10.26
C ARG A 52 -18.35 24.39 -9.07
N LYS A 53 -18.94 23.18 -9.11
CA LYS A 53 -19.59 22.52 -7.96
C LYS A 53 -18.57 22.16 -6.86
N ALA A 54 -17.36 21.74 -7.23
CA ALA A 54 -16.26 21.52 -6.30
C ALA A 54 -15.75 22.84 -5.68
N SER A 55 -15.63 23.91 -6.48
CA SER A 55 -15.12 25.22 -6.04
C SER A 55 -16.16 26.04 -5.24
N LYS A 56 -17.46 25.99 -5.59
CA LYS A 56 -18.53 26.66 -4.83
C LYS A 56 -18.67 26.12 -3.40
N ARG A 57 -18.27 24.86 -3.17
CA ARG A 57 -18.22 24.24 -1.83
C ARG A 57 -16.98 24.66 -1.02
N GLN A 58 -15.91 25.13 -1.67
CA GLN A 58 -14.75 25.71 -0.98
C GLN A 58 -15.04 27.13 -0.51
N THR A 59 -15.67 27.96 -1.35
CA THR A 59 -15.97 29.37 -1.01
C THR A 59 -17.12 29.55 -0.02
N ALA A 60 -17.89 28.51 0.31
CA ALA A 60 -18.98 28.61 1.29
C ALA A 60 -18.52 28.56 2.76
N VAL A 61 -17.23 28.25 3.01
CA VAL A 61 -16.65 28.17 4.36
C VAL A 61 -15.76 29.38 4.68
N GLU A 62 -15.44 30.23 3.70
CA GLU A 62 -14.63 31.44 3.89
C GLU A 62 -15.27 32.67 3.24
N GLU A 63 -16.12 33.37 3.98
CA GLU A 63 -16.15 34.84 3.98
C GLU A 63 -16.74 35.35 5.30
N PRO A 64 -16.14 36.41 5.88
CA PRO A 64 -16.91 37.59 6.19
C PRO A 64 -16.55 38.72 5.23
N ALA A 65 -17.56 39.50 4.89
CA ALA A 65 -17.63 40.50 3.82
C ALA A 65 -16.49 41.54 3.80
N ALA A 66 -16.02 41.90 2.58
CA ALA A 66 -16.05 43.29 2.08
C ALA A 66 -15.40 43.51 0.68
N LYS A 67 -16.22 44.08 -0.21
CA LYS A 67 -15.94 45.13 -1.23
C LYS A 67 -15.28 44.81 -2.59
N LYS A 68 -16.14 45.01 -3.61
CA LYS A 68 -15.99 45.26 -5.06
C LYS A 68 -14.77 46.09 -5.55
N LYS A 69 -14.22 45.66 -6.69
CA LYS A 69 -13.93 46.35 -8.00
C LYS A 69 -12.76 45.60 -8.68
N ALA A 70 -12.55 45.51 -10.00
CA ALA A 70 -13.27 45.81 -11.24
C ALA A 70 -12.53 45.06 -12.38
N LYS A 71 -13.23 44.82 -13.48
CA LYS A 71 -12.88 44.07 -14.70
C LYS A 71 -11.74 44.70 -15.54
N LYS A 72 -10.92 43.89 -16.21
CA LYS A 72 -10.47 44.14 -17.60
C LYS A 72 -9.99 42.87 -18.31
N ASP A 73 -10.51 42.68 -19.51
CA ASP A 73 -10.19 41.67 -20.53
C ASP A 73 -8.80 41.92 -21.15
N ASP A 74 -8.11 40.87 -21.62
CA ASP A 74 -7.67 40.79 -23.02
C ASP A 74 -7.27 39.35 -23.42
N ALA A 75 -7.53 39.04 -24.69
CA ALA A 75 -7.30 37.77 -25.36
C ALA A 75 -6.22 37.91 -26.44
N SER A 76 -5.36 36.90 -26.61
CA SER A 76 -4.68 36.55 -27.86
C SER A 76 -3.75 35.35 -27.57
N GLY A 77 -3.55 34.37 -28.43
CA GLY A 77 -4.04 34.13 -29.78
C GLY A 77 -3.42 32.83 -30.32
N VAL A 78 -4.16 32.25 -31.27
CA VAL A 78 -3.74 31.47 -32.45
C VAL A 78 -3.02 30.10 -32.26
N PRO A 79 -3.61 29.01 -32.82
CA PRO A 79 -3.05 27.65 -32.82
C PRO A 79 -2.08 27.43 -34.00
N LEU A 80 -1.10 26.54 -33.83
CA LEU A 80 -0.21 26.12 -34.91
C LEU A 80 -0.42 24.65 -35.27
N ASP A 81 -0.44 24.47 -36.59
CA ASP A 81 -0.57 23.26 -37.39
C ASP A 81 0.40 22.15 -37.03
N ASP A 82 -0.09 20.95 -37.31
CA ASP A 82 0.53 19.64 -37.19
C ASP A 82 0.65 19.12 -38.63
N ASP A 83 1.87 18.99 -39.16
CA ASP A 83 2.14 18.35 -40.45
C ASP A 83 3.42 17.48 -40.37
N ASP A 84 3.20 16.21 -40.74
CA ASP A 84 4.01 15.35 -41.60
C ASP A 84 5.25 14.56 -41.10
N TYR A 85 5.02 13.23 -41.07
CA TYR A 85 5.83 12.08 -41.55
C TYR A 85 7.23 11.76 -41.04
N GLY A 86 7.45 10.43 -40.88
CA GLY A 86 8.78 9.83 -40.92
C GLY A 86 8.85 8.49 -40.20
N ASP A 87 8.25 7.45 -40.80
CA ASP A 87 8.54 6.05 -40.50
C ASP A 87 10.00 5.74 -40.84
N ASP A 88 10.68 4.98 -39.97
CA ASP A 88 11.73 4.02 -40.34
C ASP A 88 12.23 3.29 -39.08
N GLU A 89 11.89 2.01 -38.97
CA GLU A 89 12.68 1.04 -38.19
C GLU A 89 14.00 0.75 -38.91
N PRO A 90 15.01 0.23 -38.17
CA PRO A 90 15.31 -1.17 -38.42
C PRO A 90 15.56 -1.98 -37.14
N GLY A 91 15.06 -3.22 -37.16
CA GLY A 91 15.05 -4.11 -36.01
C GLY A 91 16.36 -4.84 -35.72
N ALA A 92 16.36 -5.52 -34.57
CA ALA A 92 17.11 -6.74 -34.32
C ALA A 92 16.64 -7.43 -33.02
N THR A 93 16.37 -8.72 -33.16
CA THR A 93 16.71 -9.81 -32.22
C THR A 93 15.98 -9.96 -30.88
N ASP A 94 15.22 -11.06 -30.87
CA ASP A 94 15.39 -12.24 -30.01
C ASP A 94 14.56 -12.36 -28.72
N GLY A 95 14.04 -13.58 -28.57
CA GLY A 95 13.02 -13.96 -27.60
C GLY A 95 13.60 -14.17 -26.21
N GLY A 96 13.18 -13.33 -25.27
CA GLY A 96 13.28 -13.57 -23.84
C GLY A 96 11.95 -13.25 -23.19
N ALA A 97 11.44 -14.15 -22.33
CA ALA A 97 10.24 -13.89 -21.56
C ALA A 97 10.38 -12.58 -20.75
N PRO A 98 9.31 -11.76 -20.63
CA PRO A 98 9.40 -10.44 -20.03
C PRO A 98 9.83 -10.54 -18.57
N ILE A 99 10.94 -9.87 -18.25
CA ILE A 99 11.33 -9.56 -16.87
C ILE A 99 10.18 -8.76 -16.26
N PRO A 100 9.77 -8.99 -15.00
CA PRO A 100 8.80 -8.11 -14.36
C PRO A 100 9.31 -6.67 -14.40
N ASP A 101 8.54 -5.78 -15.04
CA ASP A 101 8.89 -4.38 -15.34
C ASP A 101 9.47 -3.63 -14.12
N SER A 102 9.14 -4.04 -12.90
CA SER A 102 9.63 -3.45 -11.65
C SER A 102 11.12 -3.68 -11.37
N ALA A 103 11.67 -4.86 -11.67
CA ALA A 103 13.07 -5.18 -11.39
C ALA A 103 14.02 -4.47 -12.36
N HIS A 104 13.60 -4.36 -13.62
CA HIS A 104 14.33 -3.60 -14.64
C HIS A 104 14.28 -2.09 -14.33
N GLN A 105 13.11 -1.58 -13.93
CA GLN A 105 12.98 -0.17 -13.53
C GLN A 105 13.82 0.15 -12.28
N SER A 106 13.84 -0.77 -11.29
CA SER A 106 14.68 -0.63 -10.10
C SER A 106 16.17 -0.62 -10.43
N ALA A 107 16.62 -1.46 -11.36
CA ALA A 107 18.02 -1.46 -11.81
C ALA A 107 18.40 -0.13 -12.50
N ILE A 108 17.49 0.44 -13.30
CA ILE A 108 17.68 1.76 -13.91
C ILE A 108 17.74 2.85 -12.84
N ASP A 109 16.86 2.82 -11.84
CA ASP A 109 16.81 3.84 -10.78
C ASP A 109 18.07 3.81 -9.90
N ILE A 110 18.56 2.62 -9.52
CA ILE A 110 19.83 2.45 -8.79
C ILE A 110 21.01 2.98 -9.59
N THR A 111 21.05 2.67 -10.89
CA THR A 111 22.12 3.11 -11.79
C THR A 111 22.03 4.62 -12.04
N ALA A 112 20.83 5.20 -12.11
CA ALA A 112 20.61 6.63 -12.27
C ALA A 112 21.10 7.43 -11.07
N GLU A 113 20.81 6.97 -9.85
CA GLU A 113 21.31 7.61 -8.62
C GLU A 113 22.85 7.56 -8.56
N PHE A 114 23.44 6.40 -8.91
CA PHE A 114 24.89 6.24 -8.98
C PHE A 114 25.56 7.21 -9.97
N ILE A 115 24.96 7.39 -11.15
CA ILE A 115 25.47 8.32 -12.16
C ILE A 115 25.28 9.77 -11.68
N TYR A 116 24.12 10.09 -11.10
CA TYR A 116 23.78 11.43 -10.64
C TYR A 116 24.78 11.95 -9.58
N GLU A 117 25.10 11.14 -8.56
CA GLU A 117 26.06 11.48 -7.51
C GLU A 117 27.48 11.74 -8.05
N ARG A 118 27.83 11.14 -9.19
CA ARG A 118 29.14 11.28 -9.82
C ARG A 118 29.17 12.35 -10.90
N LEU A 119 28.03 12.87 -11.34
CA LEU A 119 27.89 13.85 -12.41
C LEU A 119 28.30 15.25 -11.96
N ASN A 120 29.59 15.43 -11.68
CA ASN A 120 30.19 16.69 -11.29
C ASN A 120 30.79 17.44 -12.51
N PRO A 121 30.89 18.78 -12.48
CA PRO A 121 31.38 19.55 -13.62
C PRO A 121 32.79 19.16 -14.10
N LYS A 122 33.67 18.75 -13.18
CA LYS A 122 35.05 18.33 -13.51
C LYS A 122 35.06 17.01 -14.29
N LEU A 123 34.26 16.04 -13.87
CA LEU A 123 34.11 14.75 -14.53
C LEU A 123 33.47 14.92 -15.91
N VAL A 124 32.44 15.77 -16.01
CA VAL A 124 31.78 16.08 -17.29
C VAL A 124 32.78 16.74 -18.25
N ALA A 125 33.56 17.72 -17.79
CA ALA A 125 34.58 18.36 -18.62
C ALA A 125 35.63 17.34 -19.12
N ASN A 126 36.11 16.46 -18.24
CA ASN A 126 37.05 15.40 -18.62
C ASN A 126 36.45 14.42 -19.62
N LEU A 127 35.18 14.05 -19.44
CA LEU A 127 34.47 13.13 -20.35
C LEU A 127 34.31 13.75 -21.74
N VAL A 128 33.93 15.04 -21.80
CA VAL A 128 33.87 15.79 -23.07
C VAL A 128 35.24 15.84 -23.73
N LEU A 129 36.31 16.18 -22.98
CA LEU A 129 37.67 16.23 -23.51
C LEU A 129 38.13 14.89 -24.11
N ILE A 130 37.77 13.76 -23.48
CA ILE A 130 38.06 12.42 -24.00
C ILE A 130 37.25 12.16 -25.29
N SER A 131 35.98 12.57 -25.32
CA SER A 131 35.11 12.39 -26.48
C SER A 131 35.46 13.30 -27.67
N LEU A 132 36.15 14.43 -27.45
CA LEU A 132 36.56 15.34 -28.54
C LEU A 132 37.43 14.62 -29.59
N VAL A 133 38.21 13.62 -29.19
CA VAL A 133 39.07 12.84 -30.12
C VAL A 133 38.25 11.90 -31.01
N THR A 134 37.00 11.61 -30.63
CA THR A 134 36.09 10.71 -31.37
C THR A 134 35.06 11.46 -32.21
N LEU A 135 35.06 12.79 -32.19
CA LEU A 135 34.15 13.60 -32.98
C LEU A 135 34.71 13.82 -34.40
N PRO A 136 33.84 13.85 -35.43
CA PRO A 136 34.25 14.23 -36.78
C PRO A 136 34.62 15.71 -36.86
N ASP A 137 35.54 16.05 -37.78
CA ASP A 137 36.02 17.43 -38.00
C ASP A 137 34.93 18.36 -38.56
N GLU A 138 33.94 17.80 -39.27
CA GLU A 138 32.78 18.52 -39.79
C GLU A 138 31.49 18.07 -39.13
N MET A 139 30.60 19.03 -38.85
CA MET A 139 29.32 18.79 -38.20
C MET A 139 28.42 17.88 -39.06
N PRO A 140 27.99 16.70 -38.57
CA PRO A 140 27.12 15.81 -39.33
C PRO A 140 25.75 16.43 -39.59
N ALA A 141 25.23 16.29 -40.81
CA ALA A 141 23.94 16.83 -41.21
C ALA A 141 22.78 16.33 -40.33
N ALA A 142 22.81 15.05 -39.92
CA ALA A 142 21.83 14.47 -39.01
C ALA A 142 21.83 15.13 -37.61
N PHE A 143 23.01 15.53 -37.12
CA PHE A 143 23.12 16.25 -35.85
C PHE A 143 22.60 17.68 -35.98
N ALA A 144 22.93 18.38 -37.08
CA ALA A 144 22.45 19.72 -37.35
C ALA A 144 20.91 19.79 -37.44
N SER A 145 20.27 18.75 -37.98
CA SER A 145 18.81 18.66 -38.04
C SER A 145 18.14 18.31 -36.71
N SER A 146 18.81 17.55 -35.83
CA SER A 146 18.23 17.09 -34.55
C SER A 146 18.61 17.95 -33.34
N PHE A 147 19.57 18.86 -33.49
CA PHE A 147 20.09 19.65 -32.38
C PHE A 147 19.07 20.68 -31.90
N THR A 148 18.61 20.52 -30.67
CA THR A 148 17.75 21.48 -29.98
C THR A 148 18.54 22.14 -28.85
N GLN A 149 18.63 23.47 -28.89
CA GLN A 149 19.34 24.22 -27.84
C GLN A 149 18.59 24.11 -26.51
N ILE A 150 19.30 23.70 -25.46
CA ILE A 150 18.74 23.67 -24.10
C ILE A 150 18.87 25.07 -23.51
N ALA A 151 17.75 25.82 -23.50
CA ALA A 151 17.69 27.21 -23.06
C ALA A 151 18.14 27.46 -21.59
N THR A 152 18.18 26.42 -20.75
CA THR A 152 18.58 26.53 -19.33
C THR A 152 19.44 25.32 -18.90
N ALA A 153 20.60 25.12 -19.54
CA ALA A 153 21.50 24.02 -19.19
C ALA A 153 22.02 24.12 -17.74
N GLY A 154 22.20 22.98 -17.08
CA GLY A 154 22.83 22.90 -15.74
C GLY A 154 21.88 22.93 -14.53
N THR A 155 20.55 23.02 -14.72
CA THR A 155 19.60 22.86 -13.62
C THR A 155 19.67 21.45 -13.01
N GLU A 156 19.29 21.32 -11.75
CA GLU A 156 19.27 20.05 -11.04
C GLU A 156 18.34 19.01 -11.71
N GLN A 157 17.23 19.49 -12.29
CA GLN A 157 16.30 18.68 -13.06
C GLN A 157 16.92 18.14 -14.35
N HIS A 158 17.68 18.97 -15.09
CA HIS A 158 18.41 18.52 -16.28
C HIS A 158 19.49 17.49 -15.95
N ARG A 159 20.20 17.65 -14.82
CA ARG A 159 21.18 16.66 -14.34
C ARG A 159 20.52 15.31 -14.02
N ARG A 160 19.37 15.32 -13.34
CA ARG A 160 18.60 14.08 -13.05
C ARG A 160 18.10 13.42 -14.33
N HIS A 161 17.60 14.19 -15.29
CA HIS A 161 17.16 13.66 -16.57
C HIS A 161 18.31 13.02 -17.35
N LEU A 162 19.45 13.70 -17.44
CA LEU A 162 20.65 13.16 -18.09
C LEU A 162 21.16 11.87 -17.42
N ALA A 163 21.22 11.85 -16.09
CA ALA A 163 21.63 10.67 -15.33
C ALA A 163 20.71 9.46 -15.59
N ARG A 164 19.39 9.68 -15.67
CA ARG A 164 18.40 8.64 -15.99
C ARG A 164 18.55 8.13 -17.44
N SER A 165 18.81 9.02 -18.40
CA SER A 165 19.05 8.62 -19.79
C SER A 165 20.33 7.78 -19.93
N MET A 166 21.43 8.21 -19.30
CA MET A 166 22.67 7.43 -19.26
C MET A 166 22.49 6.09 -18.55
N ALA A 167 21.75 6.04 -17.44
CA ALA A 167 21.47 4.81 -16.71
C ALA A 167 20.63 3.80 -17.51
N THR A 168 19.70 4.29 -18.33
CA THR A 168 18.89 3.44 -19.22
C THR A 168 19.78 2.78 -20.26
N GLN A 169 20.69 3.54 -20.89
CA GLN A 169 21.65 3.00 -21.86
C GLN A 169 22.67 2.05 -21.22
N ALA A 170 23.19 2.41 -20.04
CA ALA A 170 24.14 1.58 -19.30
C ALA A 170 23.50 0.25 -18.87
N THR A 171 22.28 0.29 -18.31
CA THR A 171 21.55 -0.93 -17.89
C THR A 171 21.21 -1.81 -19.09
N ALA A 172 20.89 -1.24 -20.27
CA ALA A 172 20.65 -1.99 -21.50
C ALA A 172 21.90 -2.72 -22.01
N GLN A 173 23.09 -2.17 -21.76
CA GLN A 173 24.39 -2.81 -22.04
C GLN A 173 24.89 -3.68 -20.86
N GLU A 174 24.04 -3.94 -19.86
CA GLU A 174 24.36 -4.65 -18.61
C GLU A 174 25.52 -4.05 -17.79
N LEU A 175 25.73 -2.74 -17.90
CA LEU A 175 26.73 -1.96 -17.18
C LEU A 175 26.10 -1.20 -16.01
N GLY A 176 26.83 -1.13 -14.90
CA GLY A 176 26.45 -0.35 -13.71
C GLY A 176 25.89 -1.17 -12.55
N PRO A 177 25.80 -0.55 -11.36
CA PRO A 177 25.50 -1.26 -10.12
C PRO A 177 24.11 -1.92 -10.10
N GLY A 178 23.12 -1.31 -10.76
CA GLY A 178 21.78 -1.90 -10.87
C GLY A 178 21.75 -3.18 -11.72
N ALA A 179 22.51 -3.21 -12.82
CA ALA A 179 22.64 -4.40 -13.67
C ALA A 179 23.41 -5.53 -12.96
N GLU A 180 24.48 -5.19 -12.23
CA GLU A 180 25.24 -6.15 -11.41
C GLU A 180 24.40 -6.76 -10.30
N GLN A 181 23.58 -5.96 -9.62
CA GLN A 181 22.69 -6.44 -8.57
C GLN A 181 21.61 -7.36 -9.12
N MET A 182 21.03 -7.05 -10.28
CA MET A 182 20.10 -7.93 -10.97
C MET A 182 20.75 -9.27 -11.34
N ARG A 183 22.01 -9.25 -11.80
CA ARG A 183 22.78 -10.47 -12.12
C ARG A 183 23.04 -11.32 -10.88
N LYS A 184 23.45 -10.68 -9.76
CA LYS A 184 23.70 -11.36 -8.48
C LYS A 184 22.43 -11.97 -7.90
N GLU A 185 21.30 -11.28 -7.98
CA GLU A 185 20.01 -11.77 -7.50
C GLU A 185 19.51 -12.95 -8.36
N LYS A 186 19.66 -12.88 -9.69
CA LYS A 186 19.36 -14.01 -10.60
C LYS A 186 20.21 -15.23 -10.26
N LEU A 187 21.50 -15.05 -9.98
CA LEU A 187 22.41 -16.13 -9.60
C LEU A 187 22.06 -16.72 -8.23
N ALA A 188 21.74 -15.89 -7.23
CA ALA A 188 21.33 -16.33 -5.90
C ALA A 188 20.04 -17.17 -5.95
N LYS A 189 19.02 -16.71 -6.69
CA LYS A 189 17.77 -17.46 -6.91
C LYS A 189 18.00 -18.78 -7.63
N PHE A 190 18.98 -18.84 -8.53
CA PHE A 190 19.36 -20.09 -9.19
C PHE A 190 20.02 -21.08 -8.22
N MET A 191 20.94 -20.61 -7.37
CA MET A 191 21.59 -21.44 -6.36
C MET A 191 20.61 -21.95 -5.29
N GLU A 192 19.72 -21.09 -4.81
CA GLU A 192 18.66 -21.44 -3.85
C GLU A 192 17.70 -22.51 -4.41
N ARG A 193 17.39 -22.43 -5.71
CA ARG A 193 16.56 -23.43 -6.39
C ARG A 193 17.29 -24.77 -6.57
N GLN A 194 18.62 -24.76 -6.71
CA GLN A 194 19.42 -25.98 -6.73
C GLN A 194 19.55 -26.62 -5.34
N SER A 195 19.74 -25.84 -4.28
CA SER A 195 19.77 -26.36 -2.91
C SER A 195 18.42 -26.95 -2.51
N ALA A 196 17.31 -26.27 -2.82
CA ALA A 196 15.96 -26.79 -2.56
C ALA A 196 15.64 -28.11 -3.30
N ARG A 197 16.20 -28.30 -4.51
CA ARG A 197 16.12 -29.59 -5.22
C ARG A 197 16.94 -30.68 -4.56
N LYS A 198 18.11 -30.34 -4.00
CA LYS A 198 18.97 -31.28 -3.27
C LYS A 198 18.33 -31.74 -1.96
N ASP A 199 17.49 -30.89 -1.35
CA ASP A 199 16.75 -31.18 -0.11
C ASP A 199 15.37 -31.85 -0.37
N GLY A 200 15.12 -32.35 -1.58
CA GLY A 200 13.95 -33.19 -1.89
C GLY A 200 12.65 -32.44 -2.22
N ALA A 201 12.69 -31.11 -2.40
CA ALA A 201 11.50 -30.37 -2.83
C ALA A 201 11.20 -30.60 -4.33
N PHE A 202 9.97 -31.01 -4.65
CA PHE A 202 9.50 -31.11 -6.04
C PHE A 202 9.29 -29.71 -6.62
N ILE A 203 10.20 -29.30 -7.52
CA ILE A 203 10.13 -28.03 -8.23
C ILE A 203 9.98 -28.34 -9.72
N PRO A 204 8.85 -27.98 -10.38
CA PRO A 204 8.65 -28.26 -11.79
C PRO A 204 9.79 -27.67 -12.64
N PRO A 205 10.16 -28.35 -13.75
CA PRO A 205 11.26 -27.92 -14.59
C PRO A 205 10.91 -26.60 -15.27
N THR A 206 11.72 -25.56 -15.04
CA THR A 206 11.72 -24.36 -15.88
C THR A 206 12.26 -24.75 -17.26
N PRO A 207 11.68 -24.26 -18.36
CA PRO A 207 12.25 -24.44 -19.70
C PRO A 207 13.71 -23.98 -19.70
N ALA A 208 14.57 -24.81 -20.30
CA ALA A 208 16.01 -24.63 -20.30
C ALA A 208 16.41 -23.31 -20.95
N VAL A 209 16.94 -22.39 -20.15
CA VAL A 209 17.79 -21.30 -20.65
C VAL A 209 19.03 -21.98 -21.21
N HIS A 210 19.20 -21.90 -22.53
CA HIS A 210 20.34 -22.43 -23.24
C HIS A 210 21.62 -21.74 -22.75
N ILE A 211 22.39 -22.44 -21.93
CA ILE A 211 23.80 -22.14 -21.71
C ILE A 211 24.57 -23.11 -22.61
N GLY A 212 25.39 -22.52 -23.49
CA GLY A 212 25.98 -23.14 -24.67
C GLY A 212 26.66 -24.49 -24.44
N GLY A 213 26.38 -25.41 -25.36
CA GLY A 213 27.13 -26.63 -25.59
C GLY A 213 26.81 -27.14 -27.00
N HIS A 214 27.76 -26.99 -27.92
CA HIS A 214 27.66 -27.52 -29.28
C HIS A 214 27.45 -29.04 -29.24
N GLN A 215 26.32 -29.54 -29.74
CA GLN A 215 26.20 -30.91 -30.25
C GLN A 215 25.37 -30.89 -31.54
N GLY A 216 25.90 -31.53 -32.58
CA GLY A 216 25.35 -31.54 -33.94
C GLY A 216 23.98 -32.23 -34.06
N PRO A 217 23.29 -32.03 -35.20
CA PRO A 217 21.91 -32.43 -35.38
C PRO A 217 21.80 -33.95 -35.49
N LYS A 218 21.05 -34.58 -34.58
CA LYS A 218 20.53 -35.93 -34.79
C LYS A 218 19.17 -35.86 -35.51
N PRO A 219 18.94 -36.71 -36.52
CA PRO A 219 17.72 -36.68 -37.32
C PRO A 219 16.49 -37.17 -36.54
N PRO A 220 15.26 -36.73 -36.87
CA PRO A 220 14.05 -37.17 -36.18
C PRO A 220 13.71 -38.62 -36.55
N LEU A 221 13.51 -39.46 -35.53
CA LEU A 221 12.83 -40.75 -35.69
C LEU A 221 11.35 -40.50 -36.00
N VAL A 222 10.90 -40.97 -37.16
CA VAL A 222 9.48 -41.03 -37.53
C VAL A 222 8.90 -42.35 -37.00
N PRO A 223 7.82 -42.37 -36.21
CA PRO A 223 7.11 -43.61 -35.91
C PRO A 223 6.37 -44.09 -37.16
N LEU A 224 6.66 -45.32 -37.57
CA LEU A 224 6.02 -46.02 -38.68
C LEU A 224 4.62 -46.47 -38.24
N GLY A 225 3.57 -45.92 -38.88
CA GLY A 225 2.20 -46.44 -38.76
C GLY A 225 1.14 -45.41 -38.35
N ALA A 226 0.71 -44.57 -39.29
CA ALA A 226 -0.60 -43.89 -39.21
C ALA A 226 -1.14 -43.69 -40.63
N LEU A 227 -2.37 -44.12 -40.85
CA LEU A 227 -3.16 -44.03 -42.09
C LEU A 227 -3.36 -42.56 -42.53
N PRO A 228 -3.60 -42.29 -43.83
CA PRO A 228 -3.71 -40.92 -44.34
C PRO A 228 -5.01 -40.27 -43.86
N GLY A 229 -4.91 -39.37 -42.88
CA GLY A 229 -5.99 -38.47 -42.47
C GLY A 229 -6.13 -37.27 -43.43
N PRO A 230 -7.29 -36.59 -43.44
CA PRO A 230 -7.60 -35.57 -44.44
C PRO A 230 -6.71 -34.32 -44.28
N ALA A 231 -6.46 -33.64 -45.40
CA ALA A 231 -5.63 -32.44 -45.49
C ALA A 231 -6.04 -31.36 -44.47
N PRO A 232 -5.09 -30.56 -43.94
CA PRO A 232 -5.38 -29.53 -42.95
C PRO A 232 -6.22 -28.42 -43.57
N ILE A 233 -7.36 -28.12 -42.93
CA ILE A 233 -8.17 -26.94 -43.21
C ILE A 233 -7.39 -25.71 -42.70
N PRO A 234 -7.31 -24.59 -43.44
CA PRO A 234 -6.64 -23.39 -42.98
C PRO A 234 -7.31 -22.87 -41.70
N ALA A 235 -6.51 -22.73 -40.64
CA ALA A 235 -6.98 -22.18 -39.37
C ALA A 235 -7.45 -20.74 -39.56
N VAL A 236 -8.73 -20.48 -39.29
CA VAL A 236 -9.30 -19.14 -39.27
C VAL A 236 -8.50 -18.29 -38.27
N PRO A 237 -7.99 -17.11 -38.66
CA PRO A 237 -7.21 -16.28 -37.75
C PRO A 237 -8.11 -15.88 -36.57
N LYS A 238 -7.76 -16.35 -35.37
CA LYS A 238 -8.44 -15.92 -34.15
C LYS A 238 -8.24 -14.41 -34.01
N VAL A 239 -9.30 -13.66 -34.27
CA VAL A 239 -9.36 -12.22 -33.99
C VAL A 239 -8.94 -12.04 -32.54
N LYS A 240 -7.82 -11.34 -32.30
CA LYS A 240 -7.42 -10.97 -30.94
C LYS A 240 -8.50 -10.05 -30.41
N GLN A 241 -9.42 -10.59 -29.62
CA GLN A 241 -10.47 -9.82 -28.98
C GLN A 241 -9.79 -8.85 -28.02
N GLN A 242 -9.76 -7.58 -28.42
CA GLN A 242 -9.16 -6.51 -27.64
C GLN A 242 -10.09 -6.23 -26.46
N PHE A 243 -9.77 -6.79 -25.30
CA PHE A 243 -10.53 -6.58 -24.07
C PHE A 243 -10.61 -5.09 -23.76
N ASN A 244 -11.81 -4.55 -23.72
CA ASN A 244 -12.07 -3.16 -23.40
C ASN A 244 -12.90 -3.10 -22.13
N ILE A 245 -12.26 -2.66 -21.05
CA ILE A 245 -12.86 -2.57 -19.71
C ILE A 245 -14.22 -1.86 -19.74
N PHE A 246 -14.43 -0.86 -20.60
CA PHE A 246 -15.68 -0.10 -20.59
C PHE A 246 -16.80 -0.71 -21.43
N THR A 247 -16.48 -1.56 -22.40
CA THR A 247 -17.49 -2.21 -23.26
C THR A 247 -17.75 -3.64 -22.84
N ASP A 248 -16.75 -4.30 -22.27
CA ASP A 248 -16.76 -5.74 -21.97
C ASP A 248 -16.97 -6.01 -20.48
N THR A 249 -16.87 -5.00 -19.60
CA THR A 249 -17.27 -5.14 -18.20
C THR A 249 -18.64 -4.51 -17.98
N ARG A 250 -19.51 -5.24 -17.29
CA ARG A 250 -20.78 -4.72 -16.77
C ARG A 250 -20.49 -4.06 -15.44
N GLU A 251 -21.17 -2.94 -15.18
CA GLU A 251 -21.17 -2.37 -13.84
C GLU A 251 -21.69 -3.43 -12.86
N LEU A 252 -20.87 -3.70 -11.86
CA LEU A 252 -21.20 -4.70 -10.86
C LEU A 252 -22.39 -4.17 -10.04
N SER A 253 -23.41 -5.01 -9.83
CA SER A 253 -24.48 -4.61 -8.94
C SER A 253 -23.94 -4.39 -7.52
N ARG A 254 -24.63 -3.59 -6.72
CA ARG A 254 -24.20 -3.32 -5.33
C ARG A 254 -24.10 -4.62 -4.51
N GLU A 255 -25.04 -5.52 -4.71
CA GLU A 255 -25.09 -6.82 -4.02
C GLU A 255 -23.91 -7.72 -4.43
N GLU A 256 -23.57 -7.75 -5.71
CA GLU A 256 -22.40 -8.48 -6.20
C GLU A 256 -21.09 -7.87 -5.69
N ALA A 257 -21.00 -6.55 -5.61
CA ALA A 257 -19.83 -5.85 -5.06
C ALA A 257 -19.64 -6.16 -3.56
N GLU A 258 -20.71 -6.10 -2.78
CA GLU A 258 -20.71 -6.44 -1.36
C GLU A 258 -20.35 -7.94 -1.16
N SER A 259 -20.92 -8.83 -1.97
CA SER A 259 -20.58 -10.27 -1.94
C SER A 259 -19.11 -10.54 -2.29
N LEU A 260 -18.57 -9.90 -3.33
CA LEU A 260 -17.16 -10.03 -3.67
C LEU A 260 -16.25 -9.48 -2.57
N PHE A 261 -16.65 -8.38 -1.92
CA PHE A 261 -15.92 -7.83 -0.78
C PHE A 261 -15.89 -8.80 0.40
N GLU A 262 -17.05 -9.34 0.80
CA GLU A 262 -17.14 -10.36 1.87
C GLU A 262 -16.25 -11.56 1.55
N ASN A 263 -16.36 -12.11 0.34
CA ASN A 263 -15.56 -13.27 -0.09
C ASN A 263 -14.06 -12.97 -0.09
N CYS A 264 -13.64 -11.79 -0.57
CA CYS A 264 -12.24 -11.37 -0.54
C CYS A 264 -11.74 -11.22 0.90
N PHE A 265 -12.53 -10.60 1.77
CA PHE A 265 -12.17 -10.39 3.17
C PHE A 265 -11.97 -11.74 3.88
N HIS A 266 -12.91 -12.68 3.71
CA HIS A 266 -12.79 -14.04 4.24
C HIS A 266 -11.61 -14.80 3.64
N ALA A 267 -11.35 -14.67 2.34
CA ALA A 267 -10.22 -15.30 1.69
C ALA A 267 -8.89 -14.81 2.28
N ILE A 268 -8.77 -13.51 2.55
CA ILE A 268 -7.60 -12.93 3.22
C ILE A 268 -7.51 -13.48 4.65
N MET A 269 -8.58 -13.46 5.44
CA MET A 269 -8.57 -14.01 6.81
C MET A 269 -8.13 -15.48 6.84
N LYS A 270 -8.70 -16.32 5.96
CA LYS A 270 -8.37 -17.76 5.88
C LYS A 270 -6.98 -18.05 5.33
N ALA A 271 -6.32 -17.09 4.69
CA ALA A 271 -4.97 -17.26 4.15
C ALA A 271 -3.86 -17.32 5.23
N GLU A 272 -4.18 -17.02 6.50
CA GLU A 272 -3.25 -16.93 7.62
C GLU A 272 -2.24 -18.10 7.68
N ARG A 273 -2.71 -19.35 7.56
CA ARG A 273 -1.83 -20.53 7.63
C ARG A 273 -0.76 -20.53 6.53
N ARG A 274 -1.14 -20.15 5.30
CA ARG A 274 -0.20 -20.07 4.15
C ARG A 274 0.78 -18.91 4.33
N VAL A 275 0.30 -17.76 4.77
CA VAL A 275 1.15 -16.58 5.02
C VAL A 275 2.16 -16.87 6.12
N ARG A 276 1.75 -17.57 7.18
CA ARG A 276 2.61 -17.98 8.28
C ARG A 276 3.74 -18.88 7.80
N GLN A 277 3.43 -19.86 6.94
CA GLN A 277 4.44 -20.72 6.31
C GLN A 277 5.41 -19.92 5.40
N GLY A 278 4.92 -18.85 4.77
CA GLY A 278 5.72 -17.95 3.95
C GLY A 278 6.48 -16.85 4.71
N GLY A 279 6.36 -16.77 6.04
CA GLY A 279 7.09 -15.78 6.86
C GLY A 279 6.60 -14.32 6.73
N THR A 280 5.46 -14.06 6.08
CA THR A 280 4.95 -12.69 5.79
C THR A 280 3.77 -12.28 6.66
N MET A 281 3.68 -12.82 7.89
CA MET A 281 2.54 -12.64 8.80
C MET A 281 2.24 -11.17 9.13
N SER A 282 3.29 -10.36 9.36
CA SER A 282 3.16 -8.94 9.68
C SER A 282 2.46 -8.16 8.55
N MET A 283 2.79 -8.47 7.29
CA MET A 283 2.17 -7.83 6.13
C MET A 283 0.71 -8.24 5.97
N HIS A 284 0.37 -9.50 6.27
CA HIS A 284 -1.02 -9.95 6.28
C HIS A 284 -1.85 -9.22 7.33
N HIS A 285 -1.32 -9.03 8.54
CA HIS A 285 -1.99 -8.21 9.56
C HIS A 285 -2.23 -6.77 9.07
N VAL A 286 -1.21 -6.14 8.48
CA VAL A 286 -1.32 -4.78 7.94
C VAL A 286 -2.40 -4.69 6.84
N VAL A 287 -2.45 -5.65 5.92
CA VAL A 287 -3.47 -5.68 4.86
C VAL A 287 -4.86 -5.84 5.47
N LEU A 288 -5.04 -6.79 6.38
CA LEU A 288 -6.35 -7.06 6.99
C LEU A 288 -6.86 -5.85 7.80
N VAL A 289 -6.01 -5.25 8.62
CA VAL A 289 -6.34 -4.04 9.40
C VAL A 289 -6.64 -2.85 8.50
N ARG A 290 -5.85 -2.65 7.44
CA ARG A 290 -6.11 -1.56 6.49
C ARG A 290 -7.44 -1.76 5.78
N ILE A 291 -7.78 -2.97 5.38
CA ILE A 291 -9.08 -3.25 4.77
C ILE A 291 -10.22 -2.98 5.78
N ALA A 292 -10.07 -3.45 7.02
CA ALA A 292 -11.07 -3.29 8.07
C ALA A 292 -11.28 -1.82 8.51
N THR A 293 -10.30 -0.94 8.32
CA THR A 293 -10.32 0.42 8.89
C THR A 293 -10.29 1.56 7.86
N ARG A 294 -9.77 1.33 6.64
CA ARG A 294 -9.50 2.40 5.66
C ARG A 294 -10.54 2.52 4.58
N PHE A 295 -11.19 1.42 4.22
CA PHE A 295 -12.20 1.40 3.16
C PHE A 295 -13.58 1.26 3.81
N TYR A 296 -14.59 1.85 3.16
CA TYR A 296 -16.06 1.80 3.42
C TYR A 296 -16.49 0.95 4.64
N PRO A 297 -17.29 1.50 5.59
CA PRO A 297 -17.40 0.97 6.94
C PRO A 297 -17.60 -0.53 6.92
N LEU A 298 -16.69 -1.24 7.60
CA LEU A 298 -16.76 -2.68 7.72
C LEU A 298 -18.16 -3.07 8.19
N PRO A 299 -18.91 -3.86 7.42
CA PRO A 299 -20.22 -4.36 7.83
C PRO A 299 -20.12 -4.98 9.22
N GLU A 300 -21.12 -4.72 10.07
CA GLU A 300 -21.13 -5.20 11.46
C GLU A 300 -20.93 -6.72 11.56
N LYS A 301 -21.49 -7.46 10.59
CA LYS A 301 -21.26 -8.91 10.42
C LYS A 301 -19.76 -9.24 10.30
N LEU A 302 -19.04 -8.61 9.37
CA LEU A 302 -17.61 -8.85 9.16
C LEU A 302 -16.76 -8.35 10.33
N HIS A 303 -17.18 -7.26 10.99
CA HIS A 303 -16.54 -6.76 12.21
C HIS A 303 -16.60 -7.81 13.32
N ASN A 304 -17.78 -8.37 13.57
CA ASN A 304 -17.99 -9.43 14.55
C ASN A 304 -17.23 -10.71 14.17
N GLU A 305 -17.22 -11.11 12.90
CA GLU A 305 -16.46 -12.27 12.42
C GLU A 305 -14.94 -12.08 12.58
N LEU A 306 -14.42 -10.86 12.39
CA LEU A 306 -13.01 -10.56 12.65
C LEU A 306 -12.68 -10.65 14.15
N ILE A 307 -13.59 -10.19 15.02
CA ILE A 307 -13.43 -10.34 16.48
C ILE A 307 -13.44 -11.82 16.86
N GLU A 308 -14.41 -12.60 16.37
CA GLU A 308 -14.49 -14.04 16.63
C GLU A 308 -13.24 -14.78 16.14
N PHE A 309 -12.71 -14.37 14.99
CA PHE A 309 -11.44 -14.86 14.46
C PHE A 309 -10.26 -14.52 15.38
N ILE A 310 -10.14 -13.29 15.87
CA ILE A 310 -9.03 -12.91 16.77
C ILE A 310 -9.11 -13.65 18.11
N VAL A 311 -10.32 -13.78 18.67
CA VAL A 311 -10.63 -14.35 19.99
C VAL A 311 -10.78 -15.89 19.95
N ASP A 312 -10.45 -16.52 18.84
CA ASP A 312 -10.39 -17.98 18.74
C ASP A 312 -9.27 -18.54 19.64
N ALA A 313 -9.69 -19.36 20.61
CA ALA A 313 -8.83 -19.93 21.64
C ALA A 313 -7.60 -20.65 21.06
N THR A 314 -7.75 -21.25 19.88
CA THR A 314 -6.73 -22.12 19.29
C THR A 314 -5.52 -21.36 18.73
N GLN A 315 -5.65 -20.07 18.42
CA GLN A 315 -4.63 -19.29 17.70
C GLN A 315 -4.38 -17.89 18.26
N HIS A 316 -5.02 -17.50 19.37
CA HIS A 316 -4.94 -16.15 19.93
C HIS A 316 -3.50 -15.62 20.14
N ARG A 317 -2.53 -16.48 20.45
CA ARG A 317 -1.11 -16.11 20.62
C ARG A 317 -0.49 -15.47 19.37
N HIS A 318 -0.89 -15.92 18.18
CA HIS A 318 -0.38 -15.39 16.90
C HIS A 318 -1.21 -14.20 16.38
N ARG A 319 -2.42 -14.03 16.91
CA ARG A 319 -3.37 -12.97 16.53
C ARG A 319 -3.34 -11.78 17.48
N THR A 320 -2.48 -11.82 18.50
CA THR A 320 -2.33 -10.70 19.45
C THR A 320 -1.81 -9.44 18.77
N ASP A 321 -0.79 -9.57 17.92
CA ASP A 321 -0.25 -8.44 17.17
C ASP A 321 -1.28 -7.88 16.17
N LEU A 322 -2.16 -8.73 15.63
CA LEU A 322 -3.26 -8.30 14.77
C LEU A 322 -4.26 -7.44 15.54
N ALA A 323 -4.68 -7.88 16.73
CA ALA A 323 -5.62 -7.16 17.58
C ALA A 323 -5.06 -5.80 18.00
N LEU A 324 -3.80 -5.78 18.46
CA LEU A 324 -3.10 -4.55 18.84
C LEU A 324 -2.95 -3.59 17.66
N LEU A 325 -2.58 -4.10 16.48
CA LEU A 325 -2.47 -3.30 15.27
C LEU A 325 -3.83 -2.69 14.89
N TRP A 326 -4.91 -3.46 14.99
CA TRP A 326 -6.26 -2.97 14.67
C TRP A 326 -6.70 -1.84 15.59
N VAL A 327 -6.57 -2.03 16.90
CA VAL A 327 -6.92 -1.02 17.91
C VAL A 327 -6.04 0.23 17.78
N THR A 328 -4.74 0.05 17.55
CA THR A 328 -3.79 1.16 17.37
C THR A 328 -4.06 1.95 16.10
N GLU A 329 -4.44 1.28 15.01
CA GLU A 329 -4.82 1.94 13.77
C GLU A 329 -6.08 2.81 13.96
N LEU A 330 -7.11 2.28 14.62
CA LEU A 330 -8.33 3.05 14.94
C LEU A 330 -8.03 4.26 15.82
N TYR A 331 -7.17 4.10 16.83
CA TYR A 331 -6.71 5.22 17.64
C TYR A 331 -5.94 6.26 16.81
N SER A 332 -5.08 5.80 15.90
CA SER A 332 -4.30 6.66 15.01
C SER A 332 -5.20 7.45 14.06
N GLN A 333 -6.33 6.86 13.64
CA GLN A 333 -7.36 7.58 12.90
C GLN A 333 -8.05 8.63 13.79
N TYR A 334 -8.43 8.27 15.02
CA TYR A 334 -9.02 9.20 15.99
C TYR A 334 -8.13 10.41 16.30
N GLN A 335 -6.82 10.22 16.39
CA GLN A 335 -5.85 11.31 16.59
C GLN A 335 -5.56 12.10 15.31
N GLY A 336 -6.05 11.65 14.15
CA GLY A 336 -5.83 12.30 12.87
C GLY A 336 -4.47 12.02 12.24
N PHE A 337 -3.68 11.06 12.76
CA PHE A 337 -2.42 10.65 12.14
C PHE A 337 -2.63 9.93 10.81
N THR A 338 -3.84 9.41 10.59
CA THR A 338 -4.11 8.58 9.42
C THR A 338 -5.56 8.70 8.91
N VAL A 339 -5.79 8.44 7.62
CA VAL A 339 -7.05 8.75 6.91
C VAL A 339 -8.01 7.55 6.77
N CYS A 340 -9.31 7.75 7.02
CA CYS A 340 -10.35 6.76 6.71
C CYS A 340 -11.10 7.18 5.42
N PHE A 341 -11.00 6.39 4.36
CA PHE A 341 -11.70 6.64 3.10
C PHE A 341 -13.08 6.01 3.13
N ASN A 342 -14.11 6.82 3.38
CA ASN A 342 -15.50 6.36 3.34
C ASN A 342 -16.24 7.05 2.18
N HIS A 343 -17.08 6.28 1.46
CA HIS A 343 -17.81 6.71 0.27
C HIS A 343 -18.75 7.90 0.54
N ASP A 344 -19.35 7.96 1.74
CA ASP A 344 -20.22 9.08 2.15
C ASP A 344 -19.44 10.32 2.60
N TYR A 345 -18.16 10.17 2.95
CA TYR A 345 -17.32 11.25 3.49
C TYR A 345 -16.53 12.00 2.41
N MET A 346 -16.78 11.67 1.13
CA MET A 346 -16.28 12.42 -0.01
C MET A 346 -16.86 13.85 -0.07
N ALA A 347 -17.96 14.12 0.64
CA ALA A 347 -18.55 15.45 0.74
C ALA A 347 -17.85 16.38 1.76
N THR A 348 -17.12 15.83 2.76
CA THR A 348 -16.53 16.54 3.91
C THR A 348 -15.00 16.50 3.96
N TYR A 349 -14.32 16.30 2.81
CA TYR A 349 -12.86 16.19 2.73
C TYR A 349 -12.27 15.03 3.56
N GLY A 350 -12.99 13.92 3.70
CA GLY A 350 -12.38 12.64 4.08
C GLY A 350 -11.93 12.50 5.53
N GLN A 351 -12.43 13.33 6.45
CA GLN A 351 -12.23 13.13 7.89
C GLN A 351 -13.57 12.92 8.58
N ALA A 352 -13.74 11.73 9.19
CA ALA A 352 -14.88 11.47 10.05
C ALA A 352 -14.78 12.34 11.31
N PRO A 353 -15.91 12.78 11.89
CA PRO A 353 -15.89 13.56 13.12
C PRO A 353 -15.19 12.77 14.23
N LYS A 354 -14.42 13.49 15.05
CA LYS A 354 -13.58 12.89 16.10
C LYS A 354 -14.39 12.02 17.08
N SER A 355 -15.66 12.36 17.33
CA SER A 355 -16.57 11.56 18.15
C SER A 355 -16.86 10.17 17.56
N VAL A 356 -17.14 10.08 16.26
CA VAL A 356 -17.41 8.80 15.57
C VAL A 356 -16.15 7.95 15.49
N LEU A 357 -14.99 8.57 15.29
CA LEU A 357 -13.71 7.85 15.30
C LEU A 357 -13.39 7.30 16.70
N PHE A 358 -13.68 8.08 17.74
CA PHE A 358 -13.56 7.62 19.12
C PHE A 358 -14.50 6.46 19.41
N GLU A 359 -15.77 6.57 19.01
CA GLU A 359 -16.77 5.51 19.20
C GLU A 359 -16.36 4.21 18.50
N LYS A 360 -15.84 4.28 17.27
CA LYS A 360 -15.30 3.10 16.56
C LYS A 360 -14.12 2.46 17.29
N PHE A 361 -13.20 3.27 17.80
CA PHE A 361 -12.07 2.79 18.60
C PHE A 361 -12.55 2.11 19.89
N ASP A 362 -13.41 2.80 20.64
CA ASP A 362 -13.92 2.34 21.93
C ASP A 362 -14.77 1.08 21.79
N SER A 363 -15.73 1.06 20.85
CA SER A 363 -16.55 -0.12 20.55
C SER A 363 -15.71 -1.32 20.14
N THR A 364 -14.69 -1.14 19.29
CA THR A 364 -13.84 -2.27 18.85
C THR A 364 -13.00 -2.82 20.00
N LEU A 365 -12.39 -1.95 20.81
CA LEU A 365 -11.65 -2.35 22.00
C LEU A 365 -12.56 -3.09 23.00
N CYS A 366 -13.72 -2.51 23.30
CA CYS A 366 -14.68 -3.07 24.24
C CYS A 366 -15.24 -4.41 23.74
N SER A 367 -15.56 -4.54 22.45
CA SER A 367 -16.07 -5.79 21.90
C SER A 367 -15.03 -6.91 21.93
N LEU A 368 -13.74 -6.60 21.67
CA LEU A 368 -12.65 -7.57 21.85
C LEU A 368 -12.53 -8.04 23.30
N LEU A 369 -12.50 -7.09 24.26
CA LEU A 369 -12.38 -7.40 25.68
C LEU A 369 -13.60 -8.15 26.23
N GLN A 370 -14.81 -7.73 25.86
CA GLN A 370 -16.05 -8.37 26.29
C GLN A 370 -16.14 -9.79 25.73
N LYS A 371 -15.79 -10.01 24.45
CA LYS A 371 -15.77 -11.36 23.87
C LYS A 371 -14.75 -12.28 24.52
N LEU A 372 -13.58 -11.76 24.91
CA LEU A 372 -12.59 -12.52 25.68
C LEU A 372 -13.13 -12.87 27.08
N LEU A 373 -13.82 -11.93 27.73
CA LEU A 373 -14.44 -12.15 29.02
C LEU A 373 -15.54 -13.21 28.94
N ASP A 374 -16.45 -13.10 27.97
CA ASP A 374 -17.58 -14.01 27.75
C ASP A 374 -17.10 -15.45 27.48
N LYS A 375 -15.96 -15.62 26.79
CA LYS A 375 -15.34 -16.94 26.56
C LYS A 375 -14.48 -17.43 27.73
N GLY A 376 -14.37 -16.69 28.83
CA GLY A 376 -13.51 -17.03 29.97
C GLY A 376 -12.02 -16.99 29.64
N GLN A 377 -11.62 -16.25 28.60
CA GLN A 377 -10.26 -16.12 28.10
C GLN A 377 -9.54 -14.87 28.62
N HIS A 378 -10.08 -14.19 29.62
CA HIS A 378 -9.44 -13.01 30.20
C HIS A 378 -8.16 -13.33 31.00
N LYS A 379 -7.91 -14.61 31.29
CA LYS A 379 -6.61 -15.13 31.76
C LYS A 379 -5.52 -15.17 30.68
N GLU A 380 -5.91 -15.15 29.41
CA GLU A 380 -4.98 -15.27 28.30
C GLU A 380 -4.22 -13.97 28.07
N ALA A 381 -2.99 -14.09 27.56
CA ALA A 381 -2.10 -12.95 27.36
C ALA A 381 -2.69 -11.84 26.46
N LEU A 382 -3.64 -12.18 25.57
CA LEU A 382 -4.29 -11.23 24.68
C LEU A 382 -5.09 -10.17 25.45
N PHE A 383 -5.87 -10.57 26.46
CA PHE A 383 -6.68 -9.64 27.25
C PHE A 383 -5.79 -8.64 27.99
N HIS A 384 -4.74 -9.17 28.63
CA HIS A 384 -3.73 -8.40 29.34
C HIS A 384 -2.99 -7.40 28.42
N LYS A 385 -2.49 -7.88 27.27
CA LYS A 385 -1.78 -7.04 26.29
C LYS A 385 -2.67 -5.96 25.69
N LEU A 386 -3.93 -6.25 25.39
CA LEU A 386 -4.87 -5.25 24.87
C LEU A 386 -5.01 -4.08 25.85
N LEU A 387 -5.04 -4.32 27.15
CA LEU A 387 -5.14 -3.25 28.15
C LEU A 387 -3.81 -2.52 28.36
N LEU A 388 -2.69 -3.23 28.41
CA LEU A 388 -1.38 -2.62 28.63
C LEU A 388 -0.89 -1.81 27.43
N ASP A 389 -0.97 -2.37 26.22
CA ASP A 389 -0.33 -1.82 25.03
C ASP A 389 -1.26 -0.91 24.21
N CYS A 390 -2.56 -0.85 24.54
CA CYS A 390 -3.49 0.03 23.83
C CYS A 390 -3.13 1.52 24.03
N PRO A 391 -3.16 2.39 23.02
CA PRO A 391 -2.78 3.78 23.20
C PRO A 391 -3.59 4.54 24.26
N LEU A 392 -4.87 4.18 24.45
CA LEU A 392 -5.77 4.79 25.42
C LEU A 392 -6.74 3.75 25.97
N VAL A 393 -6.73 3.52 27.28
CA VAL A 393 -7.76 2.66 27.92
C VAL A 393 -8.96 3.54 28.22
N THR A 394 -10.09 3.24 27.61
CA THR A 394 -11.33 4.01 27.78
C THR A 394 -12.03 3.64 29.09
N THR A 395 -12.91 4.51 29.57
CA THR A 395 -13.74 4.22 30.76
C THR A 395 -14.59 2.96 30.57
N ASN A 396 -15.07 2.69 29.36
CA ASN A 396 -15.81 1.47 29.05
C ASN A 396 -14.91 0.22 29.12
N ALA A 397 -13.68 0.29 28.64
CA ALA A 397 -12.71 -0.79 28.80
C ALA A 397 -12.35 -1.03 30.28
N LEU A 398 -12.25 0.03 31.08
CA LEU A 398 -12.07 -0.07 32.53
C LEU A 398 -13.25 -0.76 33.22
N ASN A 399 -14.48 -0.49 32.81
CA ASN A 399 -15.66 -1.20 33.32
C ASN A 399 -15.63 -2.70 32.98
N ILE A 400 -15.08 -3.09 31.83
CA ILE A 400 -14.89 -4.51 31.47
C ILE A 400 -13.79 -5.14 32.32
N LEU A 401 -12.70 -4.43 32.58
CA LEU A 401 -11.65 -4.89 33.51
C LEU A 401 -12.22 -5.07 34.92
N GLU A 402 -13.06 -4.15 35.40
CA GLU A 402 -13.73 -4.28 36.70
C GLU A 402 -14.55 -5.58 36.76
N LYS A 403 -15.33 -5.89 35.71
CA LYS A 403 -16.04 -7.17 35.61
C LYS A 403 -15.10 -8.37 35.63
N ALA A 404 -13.96 -8.29 34.95
CA ALA A 404 -12.96 -9.35 34.94
C ALA A 404 -12.31 -9.55 36.32
N CYS A 405 -12.08 -8.49 37.11
CA CYS A 405 -11.59 -8.60 38.47
C CYS A 405 -12.59 -9.27 39.42
N LEU A 406 -13.89 -9.15 39.14
CA LEU A 406 -14.98 -9.77 39.92
C LEU A 406 -15.32 -11.19 39.46
N ASP A 407 -14.59 -11.74 38.48
CA ASP A 407 -14.77 -13.12 38.05
C ASP A 407 -14.39 -14.09 39.17
N LYS A 408 -15.27 -15.07 39.43
CA LYS A 408 -15.10 -16.02 40.54
C LYS A 408 -13.91 -16.96 40.38
N VAL A 409 -13.48 -17.21 39.15
CA VAL A 409 -12.47 -18.23 38.84
C VAL A 409 -11.14 -17.58 38.49
N TYR A 410 -11.18 -16.46 37.78
CA TYR A 410 -10.01 -15.84 37.16
C TYR A 410 -9.82 -14.37 37.58
N GLY A 411 -10.55 -13.90 38.60
CA GLY A 411 -10.45 -12.52 39.11
C GLY A 411 -9.04 -12.08 39.50
N ALA A 412 -8.20 -13.00 39.98
CA ALA A 412 -6.79 -12.75 40.28
C ALA A 412 -5.98 -12.26 39.06
N PHE A 413 -6.28 -12.77 37.86
CA PHE A 413 -5.65 -12.29 36.62
C PHE A 413 -6.10 -10.88 36.26
N GLY A 414 -7.38 -10.55 36.48
CA GLY A 414 -7.90 -9.19 36.33
C GLY A 414 -7.17 -8.21 37.25
N ILE A 415 -6.99 -8.57 38.53
CA ILE A 415 -6.28 -7.72 39.51
C ILE A 415 -4.80 -7.60 39.16
N THR A 416 -4.16 -8.67 38.66
CA THR A 416 -2.78 -8.61 38.16
C THR A 416 -2.65 -7.63 36.99
N THR A 417 -3.60 -7.66 36.05
CA THR A 417 -3.67 -6.71 34.94
C THR A 417 -3.83 -5.27 35.45
N LEU A 418 -4.72 -5.05 36.43
CA LEU A 418 -4.93 -3.75 37.06
C LEU A 418 -3.65 -3.23 37.74
N ARG A 419 -2.95 -4.11 38.46
CA ARG A 419 -1.65 -3.80 39.08
C ARG A 419 -0.64 -3.33 38.02
N GLU A 420 -0.50 -4.06 36.92
CA GLU A 420 0.44 -3.67 35.87
C GLU A 420 0.06 -2.36 35.18
N LEU A 421 -1.25 -2.10 35.00
CA LEU A 421 -1.73 -0.81 34.51
C LEU A 421 -1.36 0.35 35.45
N LEU A 422 -1.46 0.16 36.77
CA LEU A 422 -1.08 1.17 37.76
C LEU A 422 0.42 1.54 37.71
N LEU A 423 1.25 0.53 37.45
CA LEU A 423 2.71 0.69 37.32
C LEU A 423 3.09 1.35 35.98
N THR A 424 2.43 0.99 34.89
CA THR A 424 2.80 1.44 33.53
C THR A 424 2.16 2.75 33.12
N ARG A 425 0.91 3.03 33.52
CA ARG A 425 0.13 4.19 33.04
C ARG A 425 0.07 5.35 34.01
N ASN A 426 1.14 6.15 34.03
CA ASN A 426 1.24 7.36 34.88
C ASN A 426 0.03 8.32 34.77
N ARG A 427 -0.50 8.54 33.56
CA ARG A 427 -1.56 9.53 33.29
C ARG A 427 -2.94 9.14 33.83
N GLN A 428 -3.29 7.85 33.79
CA GLN A 428 -4.60 7.33 34.21
C GLN A 428 -4.55 6.72 35.61
N ARG A 429 -3.41 6.89 36.31
CA ARG A 429 -3.15 6.24 37.59
C ARG A 429 -4.18 6.59 38.67
N SER A 430 -4.64 7.84 38.74
CA SER A 430 -5.66 8.24 39.72
C SER A 430 -6.97 7.47 39.53
N GLU A 431 -7.45 7.36 38.29
CA GLU A 431 -8.68 6.60 37.96
C GLU A 431 -8.53 5.11 38.27
N LEU A 432 -7.34 4.54 38.00
CA LEU A 432 -7.04 3.15 38.29
C LEU A 432 -6.95 2.88 39.81
N VAL A 433 -6.42 3.82 40.58
CA VAL A 433 -6.39 3.74 42.05
C VAL A 433 -7.81 3.80 42.60
N ASP A 434 -8.66 4.69 42.08
CA ASP A 434 -10.07 4.78 42.48
C ASP A 434 -10.81 3.46 42.20
N MET A 435 -10.53 2.81 41.06
CA MET A 435 -11.04 1.47 40.77
C MET A 435 -10.53 0.42 41.78
N LEU A 436 -9.24 0.43 42.11
CA LEU A 436 -8.68 -0.52 43.08
C LEU A 436 -9.33 -0.36 44.48
N PHE A 437 -9.56 0.89 44.91
CA PHE A 437 -10.30 1.17 46.14
C PHE A 437 -11.73 0.66 46.05
N LYS A 438 -12.45 0.95 44.95
CA LYS A 438 -13.80 0.43 44.73
C LYS A 438 -13.86 -1.10 44.83
N LEU A 439 -12.91 -1.80 44.21
CA LEU A 439 -12.79 -3.27 44.28
C LEU A 439 -12.53 -3.78 45.70
N SER A 440 -11.80 -3.01 46.52
CA SER A 440 -11.51 -3.36 47.92
C SER A 440 -12.75 -3.34 48.83
N PHE A 441 -13.84 -2.71 48.41
CA PHE A 441 -15.09 -2.68 49.16
C PHE A 441 -16.07 -3.80 48.76
N TYR A 442 -15.77 -4.60 47.73
CA TYR A 442 -16.66 -5.69 47.30
C TYR A 442 -16.71 -6.86 48.30
N ASP A 443 -17.85 -7.54 48.40
CA ASP A 443 -18.07 -8.63 49.38
C ASP A 443 -17.29 -9.94 49.13
N CYS A 444 -16.43 -9.99 48.12
CA CYS A 444 -15.59 -11.14 47.84
C CYS A 444 -14.25 -11.05 48.62
N PRO A 445 -13.99 -11.97 49.58
CA PRO A 445 -12.80 -11.90 50.43
C PRO A 445 -11.49 -12.11 49.66
N GLU A 446 -11.50 -12.92 48.61
CA GLU A 446 -10.33 -13.20 47.76
C GLU A 446 -9.90 -11.94 46.99
N VAL A 447 -10.86 -11.26 46.36
CA VAL A 447 -10.64 -9.99 45.67
C VAL A 447 -10.14 -8.93 46.64
N LYS A 448 -10.76 -8.82 47.82
CA LYS A 448 -10.32 -7.91 48.89
C LYS A 448 -8.86 -8.13 49.27
N GLN A 449 -8.47 -9.39 49.52
CA GLN A 449 -7.11 -9.72 49.91
C GLN A 449 -6.11 -9.35 48.82
N LEU A 450 -6.40 -9.68 47.56
CA LEU A 450 -5.56 -9.33 46.41
C LEU A 450 -5.44 -7.82 46.21
N CYS A 451 -6.53 -7.06 46.39
CA CYS A 451 -6.49 -5.60 46.33
C CYS A 451 -5.67 -5.00 47.46
N VAL A 452 -5.80 -5.52 48.69
CA VAL A 452 -5.02 -5.08 49.85
C VAL A 452 -3.53 -5.36 49.65
N ASP A 453 -3.17 -6.54 49.14
CA ASP A 453 -1.77 -6.88 48.90
C ASP A 453 -1.17 -6.04 47.76
N THR A 454 -1.95 -5.77 46.71
CA THR A 454 -1.58 -4.82 45.66
C THR A 454 -1.41 -3.41 46.23
N LEU A 455 -2.30 -2.96 47.11
CA LEU A 455 -2.22 -1.64 47.73
C LEU A 455 -1.00 -1.52 48.65
N LYS A 456 -0.68 -2.54 49.46
CA LYS A 456 0.54 -2.58 50.28
C LYS A 456 1.79 -2.45 49.42
N GLU A 457 1.83 -3.16 48.30
CA GLU A 457 2.94 -3.05 47.34
C GLU A 457 3.04 -1.63 46.78
N LEU A 458 1.93 -1.03 46.34
CA LEU A 458 1.92 0.34 45.82
C LEU A 458 2.31 1.37 46.90
N CYS A 459 1.89 1.19 48.15
CA CYS A 459 2.32 2.00 49.30
C CYS A 459 3.79 1.81 49.65
N SER A 460 4.48 0.77 49.16
CA SER A 460 5.95 0.69 49.32
C SER A 460 6.69 1.62 48.34
N LEU A 461 6.02 2.07 47.28
CA LEU A 461 6.59 2.89 46.22
C LEU A 461 6.43 4.38 46.56
N LYS A 462 7.54 5.07 46.83
CA LYS A 462 7.55 6.49 47.26
C LYS A 462 6.80 7.45 46.34
N TYR A 463 6.76 7.19 45.04
CA TYR A 463 6.06 8.06 44.08
C TYR A 463 4.53 7.85 44.06
N MET A 464 4.02 6.80 44.72
CA MET A 464 2.59 6.51 44.84
C MET A 464 1.96 7.15 46.09
N HIS A 465 2.76 7.51 47.09
CA HIS A 465 2.29 8.03 48.40
C HIS A 465 1.35 9.21 48.24
N HIS A 466 1.74 10.25 47.51
CA HIS A 466 0.91 11.44 47.32
C HIS A 466 -0.46 11.15 46.68
N LEU A 467 -0.56 10.13 45.82
CA LEU A 467 -1.84 9.77 45.19
C LEU A 467 -2.74 8.96 46.11
N ILE A 468 -2.15 8.13 46.99
CA ILE A 468 -2.87 7.29 47.93
C ILE A 468 -3.29 8.10 49.17
N ASP A 469 -2.41 8.97 49.67
CA ASP A 469 -2.65 9.85 50.84
C ASP A 469 -3.75 10.88 50.59
N LEU A 470 -4.03 11.24 49.33
CA LEU A 470 -5.14 12.13 48.95
C LEU A 470 -6.52 11.44 48.97
N ARG A 471 -6.54 10.11 49.10
CA ARG A 471 -7.76 9.28 48.97
C ARG A 471 -8.10 8.49 50.24
N LEU A 472 -7.14 8.34 51.15
CA LEU A 472 -7.35 7.95 52.56
C LEU A 472 -7.82 9.17 53.36
#